data_AF-A0A941P4V6-F1
#
_entry.id   AF-A0A941P4V6-F1
#
_cell.length_a   1.000
_cell.length_b   1.000
_cell.length_c   1.000
_cell.angle_alpha   90.00
_cell.angle_beta   90.00
_cell.angle_gamma   90.00
#
_symmetry.space_group_name_H-M   'P 1'
#
loop_
_entity.id
_entity.type
_entity.pdbx_description
1 polymer ?
#
loop_
_entity_poly.entity_id
_entity_poly.type
_entity_poly.pdbx_seq_one_letter_code
_entity_poly.pdbx_strand_id
1 'polypeptide(L)'
;MTDAAALHTSQLHSLPLLARGKVRDNYAVGSDRILMVASDRISAFDVIMGEPIPGKGALLTQMALWWFDQLKDIVPNHLTGDAPESVVAQGEV
;
A
#
# COMPACT_ATOMS: atom_id res chain seq x y z
N MET A 1 17.21 10.60 10.82
CA MET A 1 16.01 10.08 10.16
C MET A 1 15.51 11.21 9.29
N THR A 2 15.58 11.08 7.97
CA THR A 2 15.01 12.08 7.06
C THR A 2 13.50 12.06 7.25
N ASP A 3 12.94 13.21 7.63
CA ASP A 3 11.51 13.43 7.78
C ASP A 3 10.89 13.37 6.38
N ALA A 4 10.54 12.17 5.94
CA ALA A 4 9.87 11.98 4.66
C ALA A 4 8.44 12.46 4.82
N ALA A 5 8.01 13.36 3.93
CA ALA A 5 6.65 13.88 3.95
C ALA A 5 5.63 12.73 3.93
N ALA A 6 4.59 12.84 4.76
CA ALA A 6 3.58 11.79 4.89
C ALA A 6 2.89 11.49 3.55
N LEU A 7 2.79 10.21 3.20
CA LEU A 7 2.07 9.79 2.01
C LEU A 7 0.56 9.82 2.26
N HIS A 8 -0.09 10.96 2.06
CA HIS A 8 -1.54 11.05 2.22
C HIS A 8 -2.27 10.31 1.10
N THR A 9 -1.92 10.55 -0.17
CA THR A 9 -2.60 10.00 -1.35
C THR A 9 -1.57 9.57 -2.38
N SER A 10 -1.63 8.33 -2.88
CA SER A 10 -0.77 7.91 -3.98
C SER A 10 -1.32 8.41 -5.32
N GLN A 11 -0.41 8.75 -6.23
CA GLN A 11 -0.74 9.24 -7.57
C GLN A 11 0.11 8.51 -8.60
N LEU A 12 -0.31 7.30 -8.96
CA LEU A 12 0.27 6.53 -10.05
C LEU A 12 -0.57 6.78 -11.31
N HIS A 13 0.08 7.24 -12.37
CA HIS A 13 -0.50 7.41 -13.70
C HIS A 13 -0.26 6.20 -14.60
N SER A 14 0.71 5.34 -14.28
CA SER A 14 1.00 4.13 -15.05
C SER A 14 -0.03 3.02 -14.89
N LEU A 15 -0.80 3.03 -13.79
CA LEU A 15 -1.77 2.00 -13.45
C LEU A 15 -3.18 2.58 -13.25
N PRO A 16 -4.24 1.90 -13.72
CA PRO A 16 -5.61 2.31 -13.44
C PRO A 16 -5.92 2.25 -11.94
N LEU A 17 -6.40 3.36 -11.36
CA LEU A 17 -6.91 3.37 -9.99
C LEU A 17 -8.24 2.62 -9.94
N LEU A 18 -8.32 1.57 -9.12
CA LEU A 18 -9.54 0.80 -8.91
C LEU A 18 -10.41 1.40 -7.80
N ALA A 19 -9.80 1.69 -6.65
CA ALA A 19 -10.51 2.19 -5.50
C ALA A 19 -9.57 2.90 -4.52
N ARG A 20 -10.11 3.89 -3.81
CA ARG A 20 -9.48 4.51 -2.65
C ARG A 20 -10.29 4.19 -1.40
N GLY A 21 -9.73 3.35 -0.55
CA GLY A 21 -10.27 3.08 0.78
C GLY A 21 -9.84 4.14 1.79
N LYS A 22 -10.21 3.94 3.06
CA LYS A 22 -9.84 4.85 4.16
C LYS A 22 -8.33 5.05 4.27
N VAL A 23 -7.57 3.96 4.14
CA VAL A 23 -6.11 3.96 4.39
C VAL A 23 -5.28 3.31 3.29
N ARG A 24 -5.91 2.80 2.22
CA ARG A 24 -5.23 2.14 1.09
C ARG A 24 -5.76 2.65 -0.24
N ASP A 25 -4.88 2.73 -1.22
CA ASP A 25 -5.20 3.01 -2.61
C ASP A 25 -4.87 1.74 -3.42
N ASN A 26 -5.82 1.25 -4.21
CA ASN A 26 -5.70 -0.01 -4.96
C ASN A 26 -5.65 0.29 -6.46
N TYR A 27 -4.63 -0.23 -7.14
CA TYR A 27 -4.42 -0.06 -8.58
C TYR A 27 -4.47 -1.41 -9.29
N ALA A 28 -5.04 -1.44 -10.50
CA ALA A 28 -5.08 -2.65 -11.31
C ALA A 28 -3.70 -2.93 -11.92
N VAL A 29 -3.26 -4.19 -11.87
CA VAL A 29 -2.06 -4.67 -12.56
C VAL A 29 -2.50 -5.79 -13.49
N GLY A 30 -2.63 -5.48 -14.79
CA GLY A 30 -3.23 -6.41 -15.74
C GLY A 30 -4.71 -6.67 -15.43
N SER A 31 -5.18 -7.89 -15.64
CA SER A 31 -6.59 -8.29 -15.45
C SER A 31 -6.86 -9.06 -14.15
N ASP A 32 -5.82 -9.49 -13.44
CA ASP A 32 -5.91 -10.47 -12.36
C ASP A 32 -5.11 -10.12 -11.10
N ARG A 33 -4.35 -9.01 -11.09
CA ARG A 33 -3.54 -8.57 -9.95
C ARG A 33 -3.88 -7.14 -9.53
N ILE A 34 -3.53 -6.83 -8.29
CA ILE A 34 -3.74 -5.51 -7.67
C ILE A 34 -2.44 -5.07 -7.00
N LEU A 35 -2.03 -3.83 -7.25
CA LEU A 35 -1.05 -3.14 -6.42
C LEU A 35 -1.80 -2.41 -5.28
N MET A 36 -1.51 -2.79 -4.05
CA MET A 36 -2.10 -2.17 -2.86
C MET A 36 -1.10 -1.22 -2.20
N VAL A 37 -1.38 0.08 -2.21
CA VAL A 37 -0.53 1.10 -1.59
C VAL A 37 -1.11 1.50 -0.23
N ALA A 38 -0.37 1.23 0.85
CA ALA A 38 -0.73 1.68 2.19
C ALA A 38 -0.32 3.15 2.39
N SER A 39 -1.31 4.03 2.59
CA SER A 39 -1.09 5.45 2.87
C SER A 39 -0.80 5.71 4.35
N ASP A 40 -0.37 6.92 4.68
CA ASP A 40 -0.20 7.45 6.04
C ASP A 40 -1.50 7.99 6.65
N ARG A 41 -2.62 7.93 5.92
CA ARG A 41 -3.95 8.25 6.45
C ARG A 41 -4.32 7.32 7.60
N ILE A 42 -4.99 7.85 8.60
CA ILE A 42 -5.58 7.11 9.72
C ILE A 42 -7.06 7.43 9.83
N SER A 43 -7.86 6.45 10.26
CA SER A 43 -9.29 6.64 10.53
C SER A 43 -9.66 6.17 11.92
N ALA A 44 -10.52 6.92 12.59
CA ALA A 44 -11.16 6.54 13.85
C ALA A 44 -12.59 7.12 13.88
N PHE A 45 -13.49 6.48 14.62
CA PHE A 45 -14.92 6.87 14.67
C PHE A 45 -15.55 7.02 13.27
N ASP A 46 -15.23 6.07 12.40
CA ASP A 46 -15.65 6.02 10.99
C ASP A 46 -15.13 7.13 10.06
N VAL A 47 -14.42 8.14 10.58
CA VAL A 47 -13.90 9.30 9.85
C VAL A 47 -12.41 9.17 9.55
N ILE A 48 -11.95 9.65 8.38
CA ILE A 48 -10.52 9.81 8.06
C ILE A 48 -10.02 11.10 8.71
N MET A 49 -8.95 11.00 9.50
CA MET A 49 -8.37 12.15 10.21
C MET A 49 -7.66 13.10 9.25
N GLY A 50 -7.65 14.39 9.58
CA GLY A 50 -7.02 15.43 8.75
C GLY A 50 -5.49 15.38 8.75
N GLU A 51 -4.88 14.96 9.86
CA GLU A 51 -3.42 14.82 9.99
C GLU A 51 -3.00 13.35 9.78
N PRO A 52 -2.16 13.05 8.78
CA PRO A 52 -1.60 11.71 8.59
C PRO A 52 -0.53 11.38 9.64
N ILE A 53 -0.16 10.11 9.75
CA ILE A 53 0.96 9.66 10.59
C ILE A 53 2.12 9.28 9.67
N PRO A 54 3.17 10.12 9.54
CA PRO A 54 4.30 9.85 8.64
C PRO A 54 4.90 8.46 8.86
N GLY A 55 5.07 7.69 7.78
CA GLY A 55 5.69 6.37 7.79
C GLY A 55 4.81 5.22 8.31
N LYS A 56 3.57 5.50 8.72
CA LYS A 56 2.63 4.46 9.16
C LYS A 56 2.36 3.44 8.04
N GLY A 57 2.14 3.90 6.82
CA GLY A 57 1.88 3.03 5.67
C GLY A 57 3.02 2.04 5.47
N ALA A 58 4.26 2.54 5.44
CA ALA A 58 5.47 1.72 5.30
C ALA A 58 5.63 0.71 6.44
N LEU A 59 5.45 1.14 7.70
CA LEU A 59 5.57 0.26 8.87
C LEU A 59 4.52 -0.86 8.84
N LEU A 60 3.27 -0.54 8.52
CA LEU A 60 2.18 -1.52 8.45
C LEU A 60 2.40 -2.52 7.30
N THR A 61 2.96 -2.08 6.17
CA THR A 61 3.35 -2.97 5.08
C THR A 61 4.43 -3.95 5.53
N GLN A 62 5.48 -3.48 6.20
CA GLN A 62 6.54 -4.37 6.72
C GLN A 62 6.00 -5.38 7.73
N MET A 63 5.12 -4.95 8.64
CA MET A 63 4.47 -5.84 9.60
C MET A 63 3.58 -6.88 8.91
N ALA A 64 2.84 -6.50 7.86
CA ALA A 64 2.04 -7.44 7.09
C ALA A 64 2.91 -8.48 6.36
N LEU A 65 4.00 -8.05 5.71
CA LEU A 65 4.96 -8.95 5.06
C LEU A 65 5.57 -9.95 6.03
N TRP A 66 5.92 -9.50 7.24
CA TRP A 66 6.41 -10.39 8.29
C TRP A 66 5.36 -11.47 8.64
N TRP A 67 4.11 -11.09 8.86
CA TRP A 67 3.04 -12.06 9.14
C TRP A 67 2.76 -13.01 7.97
N PHE A 68 2.83 -12.54 6.72
CA PHE A 68 2.69 -13.41 5.56
C PHE A 68 3.79 -14.48 5.51
N ASP A 69 5.03 -14.13 5.85
CA ASP A 69 6.12 -15.10 5.92
C ASP A 69 5.91 -16.11 7.07
N GLN A 70 5.47 -15.65 8.25
CA GLN A 70 5.23 -16.56 9.38
C GLN A 70 4.09 -17.56 9.13
N LEU A 71 3.08 -17.19 8.34
CA LEU A 71 1.88 -18.00 8.11
C LEU A 71 1.87 -18.71 6.75
N LYS A 72 2.92 -18.59 5.93
CA LYS A 72 2.96 -19.13 4.55
C LYS A 72 2.72 -20.63 4.46
N ASP A 73 3.14 -21.39 5.47
CA ASP A 73 3.01 -22.85 5.51
C ASP A 73 1.67 -23.31 6.14
N ILE A 74 0.87 -22.36 6.66
CA ILE A 74 -0.41 -22.62 7.32
C ILE A 74 -1.57 -22.36 6.36
N VAL A 75 -1.52 -21.27 5.61
CA VAL A 75 -2.61 -20.88 4.69
C VAL A 75 -2.07 -20.12 3.47
N PRO A 76 -2.61 -20.37 2.26
CA PRO A 76 -2.29 -19.56 1.08
C PRO A 76 -2.63 -18.08 1.32
N ASN A 77 -1.81 -17.20 0.74
CA ASN A 77 -2.04 -15.77 0.76
C ASN A 77 -1.97 -15.19 -0.66
N HIS A 78 -2.22 -13.88 -0.78
CA HIS A 78 -2.37 -13.20 -2.07
C HIS A 78 -1.09 -12.50 -2.57
N LEU A 79 0.04 -12.64 -1.88
CA LEU A 79 1.31 -12.06 -2.35
C LEU A 79 1.74 -12.75 -3.65
N THR A 80 2.15 -11.96 -4.64
CA THR A 80 2.62 -12.50 -5.93
C THR A 80 4.11 -12.85 -5.91
N GLY A 81 4.87 -12.25 -4.99
CA GLY A 81 6.33 -12.34 -4.94
C GLY A 81 7.04 -11.30 -5.84
N ASP A 82 6.30 -10.54 -6.64
CA ASP A 82 6.86 -9.48 -7.47
C ASP A 82 7.13 -8.21 -6.64
N ALA A 83 8.21 -7.51 -6.98
CA ALA A 83 8.49 -6.19 -6.40
C ALA A 83 7.44 -5.16 -6.87
N PRO A 84 6.84 -4.35 -5.98
CA PRO A 84 5.89 -3.31 -6.37
C PRO A 84 6.40 -2.34 -7.44
N GLU A 85 7.69 -2.06 -7.44
CA GLU A 85 8.38 -1.17 -8.37
C GLU A 85 8.42 -1.75 -9.79
N SER A 86 8.27 -3.07 -9.94
CA SER A 86 8.31 -3.74 -11.24
C SER A 86 7.06 -3.52 -12.09
N VAL A 87 6.00 -2.96 -11.52
CA VAL A 87 4.70 -2.77 -12.19
C VAL A 87 4.32 -1.30 -12.39
N VAL A 88 5.19 -0.36 -12.02
CA VAL A 88 4.97 1.09 -12.16
C VAL A 88 6.00 1.71 -13.10
N ALA A 89 5.77 2.96 -13.55
CA ALA A 89 6.75 3.68 -14.35
C ALA A 89 7.95 4.10 -13.48
N GLN A 90 9.14 4.22 -14.09
CA GLN A 90 10.39 4.54 -13.38
C GLN A 90 10.33 5.84 -12.56
N GLY A 91 9.51 6.81 -12.96
CA GLY A 91 9.35 8.09 -12.24
C GLY A 91 8.39 8.05 -11.05
N GLU A 92 7.80 6.89 -10.73
CA GLU A 92 6.79 6.73 -9.68
C GLU A 92 7.28 5.92 -8.47
N VAL A 93 8.55 5.55 -8.45
CA VAL A 93 9.22 4.80 -7.38
C VAL A 93 9.78 5.73 -6.31
#